data_AF-A0A6B9GG42-F1
#
_entry.id   AF-A0A6B9GG42-F1
#
_cell.length_a   1.000
_cell.length_b   1.000
_cell.length_c   1.000
_cell.angle_alpha   90.00
_cell.angle_beta   90.00
_cell.angle_gamma   90.00
#
_symmetry.space_group_name_H-M   'P 1'
#
loop_
_entity.id
_entity.type
_entity.pdbx_description
1 polymer ?
#
loop_
_entity_poly.entity_id
_entity_poly.type
_entity_poly.pdbx_seq_one_letter_code
_entity_poly.pdbx_strand_id
1 'polypeptide(L)'
;MTTISNTEQTTGTGYVNSDAPTDIRYGCALKETSMVGNAMVTMADMMLMFSQLANDKFTQMSKKMDVARDVQDMANRLEIIMSKLEKDSDTAELPADIIKYMRENNILIGDSTIDELLFGSLSEKDQLYIVDLQRQLARIDNGDFADRPQHVQDEVRADLERLIQKRLDQAPAKVSKKDMESIKVALESAGGKASDFVQQSQLKLQQLMQNFNTAVTMANSIQSMNAESTKSIAQSIR
;
A
#
# COMPACT_ATOMS: atom_id res chain seq x y z
N MET A 1 22.11 18.01 -51.44
CA MET A 1 21.36 19.21 -51.83
C MET A 1 19.92 18.78 -52.02
N THR A 2 19.05 19.28 -51.15
CA THR A 2 17.64 18.93 -50.99
C THR A 2 16.83 20.13 -51.46
N THR A 3 15.89 19.96 -52.40
CA THR A 3 14.68 20.82 -52.54
C THR A 3 13.74 20.25 -53.60
N ILE A 4 12.61 19.64 -53.20
CA ILE A 4 11.20 20.13 -53.18
C ILE A 4 10.50 20.11 -54.54
N SER A 5 9.38 19.36 -54.63
CA SER A 5 8.15 19.80 -55.28
C SER A 5 6.93 19.13 -54.65
N ASN A 6 6.01 19.97 -54.20
CA ASN A 6 4.71 19.71 -53.59
C ASN A 6 3.80 18.79 -54.41
N THR A 7 2.97 18.03 -53.71
CA THR A 7 1.59 17.77 -54.14
C THR A 7 0.67 18.00 -52.94
N GLU A 8 0.09 19.19 -52.89
CA GLU A 8 -1.08 19.47 -52.06
C GLU A 8 -2.33 18.88 -52.72
N GLN A 9 -3.20 18.36 -51.85
CA GLN A 9 -4.66 18.31 -51.93
C GLN A 9 -5.32 17.69 -53.17
N THR A 10 -5.97 16.54 -52.93
CA THR A 10 -7.34 16.36 -53.41
C THR A 10 -8.22 15.91 -52.25
N THR A 11 -9.05 16.86 -51.82
CA THR A 11 -10.28 16.65 -51.05
C THR A 11 -11.19 15.69 -51.81
N GLY A 12 -11.07 14.40 -51.51
CA GLY A 12 -12.00 13.38 -51.97
C GLY A 12 -13.23 13.35 -51.08
N THR A 13 -14.17 14.27 -51.31
CA THR A 13 -15.58 14.05 -50.99
C THR A 13 -16.01 12.73 -51.62
N GLY A 14 -16.05 11.66 -50.82
CA GLY A 14 -16.65 10.40 -51.23
C GLY A 14 -18.15 10.59 -51.34
N TYR A 15 -18.62 10.99 -52.53
CA TYR A 15 -20.01 10.82 -52.92
C TYR A 15 -20.30 9.32 -52.84
N VAL A 16 -20.99 8.92 -51.77
CA VAL A 16 -21.51 7.56 -51.62
C VAL A 16 -22.52 7.38 -52.73
N ASN A 17 -22.13 6.61 -53.73
CA ASN A 17 -22.94 6.26 -54.88
C ASN A 17 -24.34 5.82 -54.40
N SER A 18 -25.39 6.50 -54.86
CA SER A 18 -26.79 6.28 -54.46
C SER A 18 -27.32 4.90 -54.86
N ASP A 19 -26.53 4.16 -55.64
CA ASP A 19 -26.98 2.95 -56.32
C ASP A 19 -26.38 1.66 -55.73
N ALA A 20 -25.71 1.74 -54.56
CA ALA A 20 -25.25 0.55 -53.85
C ALA A 20 -26.44 -0.22 -53.24
N PRO A 21 -26.50 -1.56 -53.39
CA PRO A 21 -27.60 -2.38 -52.89
C PRO A 21 -27.83 -2.15 -51.40
N THR A 22 -29.09 -1.98 -51.03
CA THR A 22 -29.57 -1.58 -49.69
C THR A 22 -29.02 -2.43 -48.54
N ASP A 23 -28.63 -3.68 -48.82
CA ASP A 23 -28.09 -4.65 -47.86
C ASP A 23 -26.78 -4.20 -47.18
N ILE A 24 -25.89 -3.49 -47.90
CA ILE A 24 -24.61 -3.02 -47.33
C ILE A 24 -24.84 -1.84 -46.35
N ARG A 25 -25.91 -1.06 -46.54
CA ARG A 25 -26.21 0.13 -45.72
C ARG A 25 -26.82 -0.20 -44.36
N TYR A 26 -27.53 -1.33 -44.22
CA TYR A 26 -28.05 -1.79 -42.93
C TYR A 26 -26.99 -2.48 -42.08
N GLY A 27 -26.07 -3.21 -42.72
CA GLY A 27 -24.95 -3.87 -42.03
C GLY A 27 -23.94 -2.89 -41.40
N CYS A 28 -23.72 -1.71 -42.00
CA CYS A 28 -22.88 -0.68 -41.39
C CYS A 28 -23.59 0.11 -40.29
N ALA A 29 -24.88 0.45 -40.43
CA ALA A 29 -25.63 1.19 -39.41
C ALA A 29 -25.82 0.42 -38.08
N LEU A 30 -26.03 -0.89 -38.13
CA LEU A 30 -26.06 -1.76 -36.93
C LEU A 30 -24.69 -1.86 -36.25
N LYS A 31 -23.61 -1.79 -37.03
CA LYS A 31 -22.23 -1.85 -36.54
C LYS A 31 -21.78 -0.51 -35.92
N GLU A 32 -22.28 0.60 -36.44
CA GLU A 32 -21.99 1.98 -35.97
C GLU A 32 -22.75 2.32 -34.68
N THR A 33 -24.01 1.86 -34.54
CA THR A 33 -24.79 2.01 -33.29
C THR A 33 -24.16 1.20 -32.14
N SER A 34 -23.55 0.06 -32.48
CA SER A 34 -22.77 -0.79 -31.57
C SER A 34 -21.43 -0.15 -31.18
N MET A 35 -20.75 0.59 -32.06
CA MET A 35 -19.47 1.23 -31.70
C MET A 35 -19.64 2.29 -30.62
N VAL A 36 -20.69 3.11 -30.72
CA VAL A 36 -20.96 4.14 -29.71
C VAL A 36 -21.59 3.56 -28.44
N GLY A 37 -22.48 2.57 -28.57
CA GLY A 37 -23.00 1.82 -27.42
C GLY A 37 -21.88 1.10 -26.64
N ASN A 38 -20.96 0.44 -27.34
CA ASN A 38 -19.78 -0.20 -26.75
C ASN A 38 -18.82 0.84 -26.14
N ALA A 39 -18.64 2.00 -26.76
CA ALA A 39 -17.87 3.11 -26.17
C ALA A 39 -18.51 3.63 -24.87
N MET A 40 -19.84 3.68 -24.81
CA MET A 40 -20.57 4.12 -23.60
C MET A 40 -20.51 3.08 -22.48
N VAL A 41 -20.62 1.79 -22.79
CA VAL A 41 -20.47 0.70 -21.82
C VAL A 41 -19.03 0.63 -21.29
N THR A 42 -18.03 0.69 -22.16
CA THR A 42 -16.61 0.69 -21.73
C THR A 42 -16.27 1.91 -20.88
N MET A 43 -16.83 3.09 -21.17
CA MET A 43 -16.67 4.27 -20.30
C MET A 43 -17.38 4.10 -18.95
N ALA A 44 -18.57 3.49 -18.92
CA ALA A 44 -19.27 3.18 -17.68
C ALA A 44 -18.50 2.16 -16.82
N ASP A 45 -17.91 1.14 -17.44
CA ASP A 45 -17.06 0.15 -16.77
C ASP A 45 -15.78 0.80 -16.22
N MET A 46 -15.16 1.71 -16.99
CA MET A 46 -14.03 2.52 -16.51
C MET A 46 -14.43 3.40 -15.31
N MET A 47 -15.59 4.06 -15.35
CA MET A 47 -16.10 4.86 -14.23
C MET A 47 -16.33 4.02 -12.97
N LEU A 48 -16.91 2.83 -13.12
CA LEU A 48 -17.15 1.92 -12.02
C LEU A 48 -15.82 1.45 -11.40
N MET A 49 -14.86 1.04 -12.25
CA MET A 49 -13.53 0.65 -11.81
C MET A 49 -12.80 1.80 -11.12
N PHE A 50 -12.95 3.04 -11.61
CA PHE A 50 -12.37 4.23 -10.99
C PHE A 50 -12.99 4.52 -9.62
N SER A 51 -14.31 4.37 -9.46
CA SER A 51 -14.97 4.56 -8.16
C SER A 51 -14.53 3.52 -7.13
N GLN A 52 -14.43 2.26 -7.53
CA GLN A 52 -13.93 1.18 -6.67
C GLN A 52 -12.46 1.39 -6.30
N LEU A 53 -11.60 1.67 -7.29
CA LEU A 53 -10.18 1.91 -7.06
C LEU A 53 -9.94 3.14 -6.18
N ALA A 54 -10.74 4.20 -6.35
CA ALA A 54 -10.69 5.39 -5.51
C ALA A 54 -11.04 5.06 -4.06
N ASN A 55 -12.14 4.35 -3.80
CA ASN A 55 -12.53 3.93 -2.45
C ASN A 55 -11.46 3.06 -1.77
N ASP A 56 -10.88 2.12 -2.51
CA ASP A 56 -9.79 1.28 -1.99
C ASP A 56 -8.55 2.11 -1.67
N LYS A 57 -8.21 3.08 -2.52
CA LYS A 57 -7.08 3.99 -2.28
C LYS A 57 -7.34 4.94 -1.12
N PHE A 58 -8.54 5.48 -0.96
CA PHE A 58 -8.91 6.27 0.22
C PHE A 58 -8.81 5.45 1.50
N THR A 59 -9.26 4.19 1.48
CA THR A 59 -9.14 3.28 2.63
C THR A 59 -7.67 3.02 2.99
N GLN A 60 -6.81 2.78 1.99
CA GLN A 60 -5.38 2.59 2.21
C GLN A 60 -4.69 3.87 2.69
N MET A 61 -5.06 5.01 2.12
CA MET A 61 -4.53 6.31 2.49
C MET A 61 -4.90 6.68 3.92
N SER A 62 -6.15 6.45 4.35
CA SER A 62 -6.58 6.65 5.73
C SER A 62 -5.74 5.81 6.69
N LYS A 63 -5.67 4.49 6.44
CA LYS A 63 -4.89 3.58 7.29
C LYS A 63 -3.42 3.99 7.39
N LYS A 64 -2.80 4.39 6.28
CA LYS A 64 -1.39 4.82 6.26
C LYS A 64 -1.19 6.22 6.85
N MET A 65 -2.18 7.10 6.77
CA MET A 65 -2.16 8.42 7.40
C MET A 65 -2.27 8.31 8.93
N ASP A 66 -3.16 7.44 9.41
CA ASP A 66 -3.30 7.17 10.85
C ASP A 66 -1.98 6.60 11.40
N VAL A 67 -1.41 5.61 10.72
CA VAL A 67 -0.09 5.08 11.06
C VAL A 67 1.00 6.16 11.06
N ALA A 68 1.04 7.04 10.05
CA ALA A 68 2.05 8.11 9.98
C ALA A 68 1.94 9.07 11.18
N ARG A 69 0.71 9.41 11.59
CA ARG A 69 0.44 10.26 12.76
C ARG A 69 0.83 9.55 14.07
N ASP A 70 0.37 8.31 14.25
CA ASP A 70 0.64 7.53 15.45
C ASP A 70 2.14 7.32 15.64
N VAL A 71 2.87 7.04 14.56
CA VAL A 71 4.33 6.87 14.58
C VAL A 71 5.05 8.17 14.94
N GLN A 72 4.59 9.32 14.44
CA GLN A 72 5.14 10.63 14.82
C GLN A 72 4.90 10.91 16.30
N ASP A 73 3.70 10.63 16.82
CA ASP A 73 3.39 10.80 18.23
C ASP A 73 4.23 9.87 19.13
N MET A 74 4.46 8.63 18.70
CA MET A 74 5.37 7.68 19.37
C MET A 74 6.82 8.19 19.38
N ALA A 75 7.33 8.69 18.25
CA ALA A 75 8.67 9.25 18.14
C ALA A 75 8.86 10.50 19.03
N ASN A 76 7.85 11.38 19.08
CA ASN A 76 7.84 12.55 19.95
C ASN A 76 7.83 12.15 21.43
N ARG A 77 7.05 11.12 21.81
CA ARG A 77 7.05 10.58 23.18
C ARG A 77 8.40 10.00 23.58
N LEU A 78 9.07 9.29 22.67
CA LEU A 78 10.45 8.82 22.89
C LEU A 78 11.41 9.98 23.08
N GLU A 79 11.31 11.02 22.26
CA GLU A 79 12.15 12.21 22.38
C GLU A 79 11.99 12.92 23.72
N ILE A 80 10.76 13.01 24.23
CA ILE A 80 10.50 13.54 25.59
C ILE A 80 11.17 12.67 26.66
N ILE A 81 11.10 11.34 26.54
CA ILE A 81 11.74 10.43 27.50
C ILE A 81 13.27 10.59 27.42
N MET A 82 13.83 10.63 26.21
CA MET A 82 15.27 10.83 25.99
C MET A 82 15.76 12.19 26.48
N SER A 83 14.94 13.24 26.39
CA SER A 83 15.29 14.58 26.88
C SER A 83 15.46 14.65 28.40
N LYS A 84 14.88 13.70 29.14
CA LYS A 84 15.01 13.58 30.59
C LYS A 84 16.25 12.78 31.02
N LEU A 85 16.98 12.18 30.07
CA LEU A 85 18.18 11.40 30.31
C LEU A 85 19.43 12.26 30.04
N GLU A 86 20.26 12.45 31.07
CA GLU A 86 21.45 13.30 30.96
C GLU A 86 22.59 12.59 30.23
N LYS A 87 22.78 11.28 30.46
CA LYS A 87 23.85 10.49 29.86
C LYS A 87 23.33 9.47 28.85
N ASP A 88 24.17 9.15 27.88
CA ASP A 88 23.86 8.17 26.83
C ASP A 88 23.72 6.73 27.38
N SER A 89 24.25 6.48 28.57
CA SER A 89 24.11 5.21 29.31
C SER A 89 22.85 5.14 30.19
N ASP A 90 22.15 6.25 30.38
CA ASP A 90 20.96 6.24 31.24
C ASP A 90 19.84 5.46 30.56
N THR A 91 19.16 4.64 31.34
CA THR A 91 18.10 3.76 30.85
C THR A 91 16.74 4.30 31.26
N ALA A 92 15.79 4.27 30.34
CA ALA A 92 14.40 4.64 30.59
C ALA A 92 13.44 3.56 30.12
N GLU A 93 12.24 3.56 30.68
CA GLU A 93 11.21 2.60 30.32
C GLU A 93 10.61 2.96 28.95
N LEU A 94 10.72 2.02 28.02
CA LEU A 94 10.12 2.12 26.71
C LEU A 94 8.59 1.90 26.83
N PRO A 95 7.75 2.80 26.29
CA PRO A 95 6.31 2.61 26.28
C PRO A 95 5.88 1.32 25.55
N ALA A 96 4.96 0.58 26.15
CA ALA A 96 4.50 -0.72 25.65
C ALA A 96 3.83 -0.65 24.27
N ASP A 97 3.24 0.49 23.92
CA ASP A 97 2.62 0.74 22.62
C ASP A 97 3.64 0.75 21.47
N ILE A 98 4.87 1.20 21.74
CA ILE A 98 5.96 1.23 20.74
C ILE A 98 6.47 -0.19 20.50
N ILE A 99 6.66 -0.97 21.56
CA ILE A 99 7.09 -2.37 21.47
C ILE A 99 6.08 -3.19 20.65
N LYS A 100 4.79 -3.02 20.96
CA LYS A 100 3.71 -3.68 20.23
C LYS A 100 3.72 -3.29 18.75
N TYR A 101 3.75 -1.98 18.46
CA TYR A 101 3.72 -1.47 17.09
C TYR A 101 4.91 -1.99 16.27
N MET A 102 6.09 -2.00 16.89
CA MET A 102 7.29 -2.47 16.24
C MET A 102 7.31 -3.98 15.98
N ARG A 103 6.75 -4.79 16.89
CA ARG A 103 6.58 -6.24 16.71
C ARG A 103 5.56 -6.57 15.62
N GLU A 104 4.43 -5.86 15.60
CA GLU A 104 3.38 -6.06 14.59
C GLU A 104 3.84 -5.68 13.18
N ASN A 105 4.67 -4.65 13.05
CA ASN A 105 5.13 -4.15 11.75
C ASN A 105 6.51 -4.68 11.32
N ASN A 106 7.11 -5.59 12.10
CA ASN A 106 8.45 -6.15 11.88
C ASN A 106 9.49 -5.06 11.53
N ILE A 107 9.49 -3.97 12.30
CA ILE A 107 10.41 -2.85 12.06
C ILE A 107 11.79 -3.27 12.57
N LEU A 108 12.78 -3.29 11.68
CA LEU A 108 14.17 -3.58 12.03
C LEU A 108 14.86 -2.30 12.51
N ILE A 109 15.64 -2.41 13.59
CA ILE A 109 16.46 -1.32 14.11
C ILE A 109 17.90 -1.64 13.71
N GLY A 110 18.37 -1.03 12.62
CA GLY A 110 19.62 -1.47 11.98
C GLY A 110 19.46 -2.89 11.45
N ASP A 111 20.20 -3.85 12.03
CA ASP A 111 20.20 -5.27 11.67
C ASP A 111 19.46 -6.17 12.68
N SER A 112 18.98 -5.61 13.80
CA SER A 112 18.38 -6.37 14.91
C SER A 112 16.88 -6.14 15.06
N THR A 113 16.20 -7.15 15.60
CA THR A 113 14.79 -7.04 15.99
C THR A 113 14.66 -6.37 17.36
N ILE A 114 13.47 -5.84 17.66
CA ILE A 114 13.18 -5.22 18.96
C ILE A 114 13.45 -6.20 20.09
N ASP A 115 13.10 -7.46 19.91
CA ASP A 115 13.25 -8.48 20.94
C ASP A 115 14.75 -8.77 21.24
N GLU A 116 15.62 -8.70 20.23
CA GLU A 116 17.09 -8.80 20.42
C GLU A 116 17.67 -7.57 21.11
N LEU A 117 17.14 -6.39 20.81
CA LEU A 117 17.57 -5.12 21.40
C LEU A 117 17.08 -4.99 22.85
N LEU A 118 15.86 -5.44 23.13
CA LEU A 118 15.34 -5.60 24.48
C LEU A 118 16.15 -6.64 25.26
N PHE A 119 16.56 -7.74 24.62
CA PHE A 119 17.38 -8.75 25.27
C PHE A 119 18.72 -8.22 25.80
N GLY A 120 19.41 -7.38 25.01
CA GLY A 120 20.67 -6.74 25.42
C GLY A 120 20.53 -5.72 26.56
N SER A 121 19.33 -5.17 26.77
CA SER A 121 19.06 -4.17 27.81
C SER A 121 18.56 -4.76 29.15
N LEU A 122 18.36 -6.08 29.22
CA LEU A 122 17.98 -6.82 30.43
C LEU A 122 19.11 -6.89 31.47
N SER A 123 18.77 -7.11 32.74
CA SER A 123 19.75 -7.38 33.79
C SER A 123 20.54 -8.67 33.51
N GLU A 124 21.83 -8.70 33.86
CA GLU A 124 22.76 -9.83 33.63
C GLU A 124 22.20 -11.19 34.13
N LYS A 125 21.36 -11.18 35.18
CA LYS A 125 20.66 -12.38 35.69
C LYS A 125 19.50 -12.84 34.80
N ASP A 126 18.75 -11.90 34.22
CA ASP A 126 17.64 -12.20 33.30
C ASP A 126 18.18 -12.64 31.94
N GLN A 127 19.30 -12.05 31.50
CA GLN A 127 20.05 -12.51 30.32
C GLN A 127 20.52 -13.96 30.49
N LEU A 128 21.12 -14.29 31.64
CA LEU A 128 21.57 -15.65 31.92
C LEU A 128 20.41 -16.66 31.93
N TYR A 129 19.25 -16.28 32.46
CA TYR A 129 18.06 -17.13 32.48
C TYR A 129 17.53 -17.41 31.07
N ILE A 130 17.43 -16.39 30.21
CA ILE A 130 16.97 -16.56 28.83
C ILE A 130 18.00 -17.32 27.99
N VAL A 131 19.30 -17.09 28.17
CA VAL A 131 20.35 -17.87 27.49
C VAL A 131 20.28 -19.33 27.89
N ASP A 132 19.99 -19.64 29.16
CA ASP A 132 19.78 -21.02 29.59
C ASP A 132 18.52 -21.63 28.95
N LEU A 133 17.42 -20.89 28.85
CA LEU A 133 16.21 -21.34 28.15
C LEU A 133 16.46 -21.55 26.64
N GLN A 134 17.19 -20.65 25.99
CA GLN A 134 17.58 -20.78 24.59
C GLN A 134 18.53 -21.96 24.36
N ARG A 135 19.45 -22.22 25.31
CA ARG A 135 20.31 -23.41 25.28
C ARG A 135 19.50 -24.69 25.46
N GLN A 136 18.45 -24.68 26.29
CA GLN A 136 17.53 -25.81 26.44
C GLN A 136 16.72 -26.05 25.15
N LEU A 137 16.23 -24.98 24.49
CA LEU A 137 15.60 -25.07 23.17
C LEU A 137 16.54 -25.66 22.12
N ALA A 138 17.80 -25.20 22.08
CA ALA A 138 18.80 -25.71 21.14
C ALA A 138 19.12 -27.19 21.37
N ARG A 139 19.05 -27.70 22.62
CA ARG A 139 19.20 -29.14 22.89
C ARG A 139 18.03 -29.96 22.35
N ILE A 140 16.82 -29.41 22.34
CA ILE A 140 15.63 -30.04 21.73
C ILE A 140 15.80 -30.10 20.21
N ASP A 141 16.22 -29.00 19.58
CA ASP A 141 16.39 -28.92 18.12
C ASP A 141 17.57 -29.78 17.61
N ASN A 142 18.65 -29.92 18.40
CA ASN A 142 19.80 -30.77 18.08
C ASN A 142 19.54 -32.28 18.30
N GLY A 143 18.32 -32.68 18.66
CA GLY A 143 17.92 -34.09 18.75
C GLY A 143 18.40 -34.82 20.00
N ASP A 144 18.90 -34.10 21.01
CA ASP A 144 19.34 -34.67 22.30
C ASP A 144 18.17 -35.30 23.10
N PHE A 145 16.93 -35.01 22.66
CA PHE A 145 15.68 -35.55 23.19
C PHE A 145 14.90 -36.40 22.16
N ALA A 146 15.55 -36.90 21.11
CA ALA A 146 14.90 -37.67 20.03
C ALA A 146 14.14 -38.93 20.52
N ASP A 147 14.51 -39.47 21.68
CA ASP A 147 13.81 -40.59 22.32
C ASP A 147 12.42 -40.22 22.90
N ARG A 148 12.12 -38.92 23.02
CA ARG A 148 10.82 -38.44 23.50
C ARG A 148 9.83 -38.31 22.33
N PRO A 149 8.56 -38.67 22.52
CA PRO A 149 7.56 -38.53 21.46
C PRO A 149 7.39 -37.06 21.04
N GLN A 150 7.20 -36.82 19.73
CA GLN A 150 7.19 -35.47 19.11
C GLN A 150 6.28 -34.46 19.83
N HIS A 151 5.07 -34.85 20.23
CA HIS A 151 4.15 -33.95 20.95
C HIS A 151 4.74 -33.39 22.26
N VAL A 152 5.60 -34.16 22.96
CA VAL A 152 6.26 -33.70 24.19
C VAL A 152 7.40 -32.72 23.88
N GLN A 153 8.09 -32.92 22.75
CA GLN A 153 9.13 -31.98 22.31
C GLN A 153 8.51 -30.64 21.90
N ASP A 154 7.37 -30.68 21.20
CA ASP A 154 6.61 -29.50 20.78
C ASP A 154 5.99 -28.75 21.97
N GLU A 155 5.45 -29.46 22.96
CA GLU A 155 4.92 -28.85 24.19
C GLU A 155 6.02 -28.17 25.01
N VAL A 156 7.15 -28.83 25.22
CA VAL A 156 8.29 -28.26 25.97
C VAL A 156 8.89 -27.08 25.21
N ARG A 157 8.99 -27.15 23.88
CA ARG A 157 9.42 -26.03 23.05
C ARG A 157 8.48 -24.83 23.19
N ALA A 158 7.18 -25.05 23.06
CA ALA A 158 6.18 -23.99 23.18
C ALA A 158 6.18 -23.37 24.58
N ASP A 159 6.37 -24.16 25.64
CA ASP A 159 6.45 -23.65 27.01
C ASP A 159 7.76 -22.88 27.27
N LEU A 160 8.89 -23.30 26.70
CA LEU A 160 10.15 -22.57 26.77
C LEU A 160 10.05 -21.23 26.00
N GLU A 161 9.48 -21.23 24.80
CA GLU A 161 9.22 -20.01 24.03
C GLU A 161 8.27 -19.05 24.78
N ARG A 162 7.20 -19.57 25.41
CA ARG A 162 6.31 -18.79 26.28
C ARG A 162 7.03 -18.21 27.49
N LEU A 163 7.94 -18.95 28.12
CA LEU A 163 8.70 -18.49 29.27
C LEU A 163 9.68 -17.37 28.90
N ILE A 164 10.34 -17.50 27.75
CA ILE A 164 11.17 -16.43 27.17
C ILE A 164 10.31 -15.19 26.92
N GLN A 165 9.19 -15.35 26.21
CA GLN A 165 8.30 -14.25 25.89
C GLN A 165 7.75 -13.55 27.14
N LYS A 166 7.29 -14.33 28.12
CA LYS A 166 6.78 -13.81 29.40
C LYS A 166 7.86 -13.05 30.18
N ARG A 167 9.12 -13.46 30.09
CA ARG A 167 10.23 -12.74 30.72
C ARG A 167 10.59 -11.45 29.99
N LEU A 168 10.56 -11.45 28.66
CA LEU A 168 10.69 -10.23 27.85
C LEU A 168 9.56 -9.24 28.14
N ASP A 169 8.32 -9.71 28.34
CA ASP A 169 7.16 -8.85 28.61
C ASP A 169 7.10 -8.35 30.08
N GLN A 170 7.73 -9.06 31.03
CA GLN A 170 7.74 -8.70 32.46
C GLN A 170 8.94 -7.85 32.88
N ALA A 171 10.02 -7.85 32.12
CA ALA A 171 11.14 -6.98 32.40
C ALA A 171 10.76 -5.54 32.04
N PRO A 172 11.08 -4.55 32.89
CA PRO A 172 10.94 -3.16 32.47
C PRO A 172 11.88 -3.00 31.28
N ALA A 173 11.34 -2.70 30.11
CA ALA A 173 12.07 -2.46 28.87
C ALA A 173 12.93 -1.18 29.02
N LYS A 174 13.97 -1.29 29.83
CA LYS A 174 14.89 -0.22 30.21
C LYS A 174 15.93 -0.09 29.13
N VAL A 175 15.57 0.64 28.10
CA VAL A 175 16.42 0.82 26.92
C VAL A 175 17.34 2.01 27.13
N SER A 176 18.59 1.91 26.68
CA SER A 176 19.56 3.00 26.78
C SER A 176 19.16 4.17 25.86
N LYS A 177 19.59 5.39 26.17
CA LYS A 177 19.30 6.56 25.32
C LYS A 177 19.75 6.37 23.87
N LYS A 178 20.94 5.79 23.64
CA LYS A 178 21.45 5.49 22.28
C LYS A 178 20.54 4.52 21.51
N ASP A 179 20.01 3.53 22.20
CA ASP A 179 19.09 2.57 21.63
C ASP A 179 17.72 3.19 21.35
N MET A 180 17.26 4.08 22.23
CA MET A 180 16.05 4.88 22.01
C MET A 180 16.17 5.83 20.80
N GLU A 181 17.36 6.39 20.54
CA GLU A 181 17.63 7.16 19.32
C GLU A 181 17.53 6.28 18.08
N SER A 182 18.06 5.06 18.15
CA SER A 182 17.98 4.09 17.04
C SER A 182 16.52 3.65 16.78
N ILE A 183 15.75 3.43 17.84
CA ILE A 183 14.30 3.16 17.78
C ILE A 183 13.57 4.34 17.15
N LYS A 184 13.88 5.58 17.55
CA LYS A 184 13.28 6.80 16.99
C LYS A 184 13.52 6.90 15.48
N VAL A 185 14.77 6.72 15.04
CA VAL A 185 15.11 6.76 13.62
C VAL A 185 14.37 5.69 12.82
N ALA A 186 14.24 4.47 13.36
CA ALA A 186 13.49 3.40 12.73
C ALA A 186 11.98 3.73 12.61
N LEU A 187 11.39 4.33 13.65
CA LEU A 187 10.00 4.82 13.62
C LEU A 187 9.81 5.95 12.63
N GLU A 188 10.64 7.00 12.67
CA GLU A 188 10.57 8.13 11.74
C GLU A 188 10.70 7.66 10.29
N SER A 189 11.56 6.67 10.02
CA SER A 189 11.67 6.04 8.70
C SER A 189 10.38 5.32 8.29
N ALA A 190 9.76 4.56 9.19
CA ALA A 190 8.48 3.90 8.94
C ALA A 190 7.33 4.90 8.71
N GLY A 191 7.28 5.97 9.51
CA GLY A 191 6.32 7.06 9.37
C GLY A 191 6.51 7.86 8.07
N GLY A 192 7.77 8.12 7.70
CA GLY A 192 8.16 8.73 6.43
C GLY A 192 7.64 7.94 5.25
N LYS A 193 7.89 6.62 5.21
CA LYS A 193 7.37 5.73 4.17
C LYS A 193 5.84 5.75 4.07
N ALA A 194 5.15 5.83 5.20
CA ALA A 194 3.69 5.93 5.24
C ALA A 194 3.18 7.28 4.71
N SER A 195 3.83 8.38 5.09
CA SER A 195 3.56 9.73 4.57
C SER A 195 3.80 9.81 3.06
N ASP A 196 4.91 9.26 2.58
CA ASP A 196 5.25 9.19 1.16
C ASP A 196 4.19 8.42 0.36
N PHE A 197 3.69 7.32 0.92
CA PHE A 197 2.60 6.58 0.30
C PHE A 197 1.32 7.42 0.19
N VAL A 198 0.96 8.18 1.23
CA VAL A 198 -0.22 9.07 1.23
C VAL A 198 -0.05 10.18 0.19
N GLN A 199 1.11 10.84 0.14
CA GLN A 199 1.41 11.89 -0.83
C GLN A 199 1.35 11.36 -2.27
N GLN A 200 1.97 10.21 -2.53
CA GLN A 200 1.92 9.58 -3.86
C GLN A 200 0.49 9.13 -4.22
N SER A 201 -0.28 8.63 -3.26
CA SER A 201 -1.66 8.22 -3.48
C SER A 201 -2.57 9.41 -3.78
N GLN A 202 -2.34 10.55 -3.12
CA GLN A 202 -3.06 11.79 -3.39
C GLN A 202 -2.83 12.29 -4.82
N LEU A 203 -1.58 12.29 -5.29
CA LEU A 203 -1.25 12.68 -6.67
C LEU A 203 -1.91 11.75 -7.70
N LYS A 204 -1.88 10.44 -7.45
CA LYS A 204 -2.54 9.44 -8.31
C LYS A 204 -4.06 9.64 -8.35
N LEU A 205 -4.68 9.96 -7.20
CA LEU A 205 -6.11 10.27 -7.14
C LEU A 205 -6.44 11.56 -7.90
N GLN A 206 -5.61 12.61 -7.81
CA GLN A 206 -5.80 13.83 -8.61
C GLN A 206 -5.73 13.53 -10.11
N GLN A 207 -4.73 12.76 -10.54
CA GLN A 207 -4.61 12.34 -11.94
C GLN A 207 -5.82 11.52 -12.38
N LEU A 208 -6.29 10.61 -11.53
CA LEU A 208 -7.46 9.78 -11.80
C LEU A 208 -8.73 10.63 -11.90
N MET A 209 -8.91 11.65 -11.05
CA MET A 209 -10.02 12.60 -11.13
C MET A 209 -9.96 13.47 -12.40
N GLN A 210 -8.77 13.89 -12.82
CA GLN A 210 -8.61 14.62 -14.08
C GLN A 210 -8.97 13.75 -15.29
N ASN A 211 -8.52 12.50 -15.29
CA ASN A 211 -8.87 11.52 -16.31
C ASN A 211 -10.37 11.20 -16.29
N PHE A 212 -10.97 11.10 -15.11
CA PHE A 212 -12.41 10.89 -14.93
C PHE A 212 -13.22 12.05 -15.52
N ASN A 213 -12.91 13.30 -15.15
CA ASN A 213 -13.61 14.47 -15.69
C ASN A 213 -13.45 14.60 -17.21
N THR A 214 -12.28 14.21 -17.75
CA THR A 214 -12.04 14.14 -19.19
C THR A 214 -12.92 13.07 -19.84
N ALA A 215 -12.99 11.88 -19.26
CA ALA A 215 -13.85 10.78 -19.72
C ALA A 215 -15.34 11.13 -19.65
N VAL A 216 -15.81 11.80 -18.59
CA VAL A 216 -17.19 12.33 -18.47
C VAL A 216 -17.48 13.31 -19.61
N THR A 217 -16.56 14.23 -19.87
CA THR A 217 -16.71 15.22 -20.94
C THR A 217 -16.76 14.55 -22.31
N MET A 218 -15.91 13.54 -22.53
CA MET A 218 -15.95 12.71 -23.74
C MET A 218 -17.27 11.94 -23.86
N ALA A 219 -17.75 11.32 -22.79
CA ALA A 219 -19.03 10.61 -22.77
C ALA A 219 -20.20 11.52 -23.11
N ASN A 220 -20.26 12.72 -22.52
CA ASN A 220 -21.28 13.72 -22.83
C ASN A 220 -21.20 14.22 -24.28
N SER A 221 -19.97 14.35 -24.82
CA SER A 221 -19.76 14.75 -26.21
C SER A 221 -20.25 13.67 -27.18
N ILE A 222 -19.96 12.41 -26.88
CA ILE A 222 -20.44 11.25 -27.64
C ILE A 222 -21.96 11.12 -27.54
N GLN A 223 -22.55 11.31 -26.36
CA GLN A 223 -24.00 11.26 -26.18
C GLN A 223 -24.70 12.39 -26.97
N SER A 224 -24.12 13.59 -26.97
CA SER A 224 -24.63 14.73 -27.74
C SER A 224 -24.53 14.46 -29.25
N MET A 225 -23.40 13.93 -29.69
CA MET A 225 -23.18 13.54 -31.08
C MET A 225 -24.17 12.45 -31.53
N ASN A 226 -24.45 11.47 -30.68
CA ASN A 226 -25.48 10.45 -30.94
C ASN A 226 -26.89 11.03 -31.01
N ALA A 227 -27.23 11.94 -30.09
CA ALA A 227 -28.53 12.59 -30.08
C ALA A 227 -28.73 13.43 -31.35
N GLU A 228 -27.70 14.16 -31.77
CA GLU A 228 -27.72 14.97 -32.99
C GLU A 228 -27.75 14.11 -34.26
N SER A 229 -26.96 13.04 -34.31
CA SER A 229 -26.99 12.05 -35.40
C SER A 229 -28.39 11.41 -35.53
N THR A 230 -28.98 10.98 -34.42
CA THR A 230 -30.33 10.40 -34.40
C THR A 230 -31.38 11.40 -34.85
N LYS A 231 -31.26 12.66 -34.41
CA LYS A 231 -32.13 13.76 -34.84
C LYS A 231 -31.99 14.06 -36.33
N SER A 232 -30.78 14.09 -36.86
CA SER A 232 -30.49 14.31 -38.29
C SER A 232 -31.09 13.19 -39.15
N ILE A 233 -30.90 11.93 -38.75
CA ILE A 233 -31.50 10.77 -39.42
C ILE A 233 -33.02 10.88 -39.39
N ALA A 234 -33.62 11.19 -38.23
CA ALA A 234 -35.07 11.34 -38.10
C ALA A 234 -35.64 12.49 -38.95
N GLN A 235 -34.88 13.58 -39.13
CA GLN A 235 -35.25 14.69 -40.03
C GLN A 235 -35.09 14.32 -41.50
N SER A 236 -34.11 13.49 -41.85
CA SER A 236 -33.87 13.07 -43.24
C SER A 236 -34.88 12.05 -43.78
N ILE A 237 -35.60 11.35 -42.89
CA ILE A 237 -36.60 10.32 -43.25
C ILE A 237 -38.02 10.90 -43.34
N ARG A 238 -38.21 12.17 -42.91
CA ARG A 238 -39.49 12.87 -42.93
C ARG A 238 -39.64 13.74 -44.17
#